data_AF-A0A9D2GBT5-F1
#
_entry.id   AF-A0A9D2GBT5-F1
#
_cell.length_a   1.000
_cell.length_b   1.000
_cell.length_c   1.000
_cell.angle_alpha   90.00
_cell.angle_beta   90.00
_cell.angle_gamma   90.00
#
_symmetry.space_group_name_H-M   'P 1'
#
loop_
_entity.id
_entity.type
_entity.pdbx_description
1 polymer ?
#
loop_
_entity_poly.entity_id
_entity_poly.type
_entity_poly.pdbx_seq_one_letter_code
_entity_poly.pdbx_strand_id
1 'polypeptide(L)'
;MKIAVLSDTHGLLRPEAAELISKCDAVIHAGDINSQKIIDEMKAAAKEDAPIYIVRGNNDKEWAEHLPHHLEFTLAGMNFYVIHNKKELPSDLGDRQIIIFGHSHRYSEEKKDGRLWLNPGSCGKRRFDQDITLAVLRIEGKTFSVERIDIEHETSRRKAPVREGDLLPAIRGILKRMDKGQQVEQIASDMKLDQEFVEQICRIKVTHPGVTAHGILDKLEVNRTGR
;
A
#
# COMPACT_ATOMS: atom_id res chain seq x y z
N MET A 1 -0.37 -21.84 13.62
CA MET A 1 -1.48 -21.28 12.82
C MET A 1 -0.93 -20.25 11.84
N LYS A 2 -1.35 -20.27 10.58
CA LYS A 2 -0.97 -19.28 9.55
C LYS A 2 -2.14 -18.36 9.24
N ILE A 3 -1.90 -17.06 9.17
CA ILE A 3 -2.93 -16.05 8.92
C ILE A 3 -2.48 -15.19 7.75
N ALA A 4 -3.29 -15.10 6.70
CA ALA A 4 -3.06 -14.16 5.61
C ALA A 4 -3.50 -12.76 6.08
N VAL A 5 -2.62 -11.77 5.97
CA VAL A 5 -2.90 -10.38 6.36
C VAL A 5 -2.75 -9.49 5.13
N LEU A 6 -3.84 -8.84 4.73
CA LEU A 6 -3.99 -8.04 3.52
C LEU A 6 -4.56 -6.65 3.85
N SER A 7 -4.41 -5.71 2.92
CA SER A 7 -5.04 -4.38 2.97
C SER A 7 -5.04 -3.75 1.57
N ASP A 8 -5.83 -2.70 1.38
CA ASP A 8 -5.75 -1.80 0.23
C ASP A 8 -5.84 -2.54 -1.13
N THR A 9 -6.77 -3.51 -1.24
CA THR A 9 -6.98 -4.28 -2.47
C THR A 9 -7.59 -3.44 -3.60
N HIS A 10 -8.36 -2.40 -3.27
CA HIS A 10 -8.92 -1.44 -4.23
C HIS A 10 -9.58 -2.07 -5.47
N GLY A 11 -10.40 -3.11 -5.23
CA GLY A 11 -11.17 -3.78 -6.26
C GLY A 11 -10.36 -4.78 -7.09
N LEU A 12 -9.18 -5.19 -6.63
CA LEU A 12 -8.37 -6.24 -7.26
C LEU A 12 -7.84 -7.22 -6.21
N LEU A 13 -8.34 -8.45 -6.23
CA LEU A 13 -7.68 -9.58 -5.59
C LEU A 13 -6.79 -10.28 -6.62
N ARG A 14 -5.49 -10.32 -6.34
CA ARG A 14 -4.52 -10.98 -7.23
C ARG A 14 -4.56 -12.50 -7.06
N PRO A 15 -4.32 -13.29 -8.12
CA PRO A 15 -4.24 -14.74 -8.02
C PRO A 15 -3.26 -15.24 -6.96
N GLU A 16 -2.11 -14.57 -6.82
CA GLU A 16 -1.07 -14.89 -5.83
C GLU A 16 -1.59 -14.67 -4.39
N ALA A 17 -2.36 -13.60 -4.18
CA ALA A 17 -3.00 -13.34 -2.90
C ALA A 17 -4.09 -14.38 -2.60
N ALA A 18 -4.90 -14.76 -3.60
CA ALA A 18 -5.90 -15.83 -3.47
C ALA A 18 -5.26 -17.19 -3.18
N GLU A 19 -4.15 -17.52 -3.85
CA GLU A 19 -3.39 -18.75 -3.60
C GLU A 19 -2.83 -18.77 -2.16
N LEU A 20 -2.32 -17.65 -1.66
CA LEU A 20 -1.84 -17.54 -0.29
C LEU A 20 -2.96 -17.67 0.74
N ILE A 21 -4.12 -17.05 0.47
CA ILE A 21 -5.33 -17.20 1.28
C ILE A 21 -5.70 -18.69 1.40
N SER A 22 -5.68 -19.45 0.30
CA SER A 22 -6.03 -20.88 0.30
C SER A 22 -5.12 -21.75 1.19
N LYS A 23 -3.90 -21.29 1.44
CA LYS A 23 -2.89 -21.97 2.27
C LYS A 23 -2.94 -21.57 3.75
N CYS A 24 -3.71 -20.55 4.11
CA CYS A 24 -3.79 -20.01 5.47
C CYS A 24 -5.02 -20.53 6.24
N ASP A 25 -4.95 -20.47 7.56
CA ASP A 25 -5.98 -20.94 8.48
C ASP A 25 -6.98 -19.84 8.85
N ALA A 26 -6.64 -18.57 8.60
CA ALA A 26 -7.49 -17.41 8.75
C ALA A 26 -7.05 -16.28 7.81
N VAL A 27 -7.92 -15.30 7.59
CA VAL A 27 -7.66 -14.13 6.74
C VAL A 27 -8.02 -12.85 7.51
N ILE A 28 -7.18 -11.83 7.41
CA ILE A 28 -7.44 -10.48 7.94
C ILE A 28 -7.26 -9.48 6.81
N HIS A 29 -8.26 -8.62 6.58
CA HIS A 29 -8.18 -7.50 5.65
C HIS A 29 -8.37 -6.17 6.36
N ALA A 30 -7.35 -5.30 6.33
CA ALA A 30 -7.33 -4.03 7.05
C ALA A 30 -8.02 -2.87 6.33
N GLY A 31 -9.09 -3.13 5.57
CA GLY A 31 -9.86 -2.11 4.84
C GLY A 31 -9.33 -1.69 3.47
N ASP A 32 -10.10 -0.83 2.79
CA ASP A 32 -9.90 -0.34 1.41
C ASP A 32 -10.02 -1.46 0.35
N ILE A 33 -11.16 -2.16 0.41
CA ILE A 33 -11.54 -3.27 -0.48
C ILE A 33 -12.14 -2.74 -1.80
N ASN A 34 -12.90 -1.65 -1.74
CA ASN A 34 -13.70 -1.02 -2.80
C ASN A 34 -14.88 -1.84 -3.40
N SER A 35 -15.06 -3.14 -3.11
CA SER A 35 -16.19 -3.91 -3.64
C SER A 35 -16.49 -5.19 -2.85
N GLN A 36 -17.79 -5.51 -2.69
CA GLN A 36 -18.27 -6.77 -2.13
C GLN A 36 -17.74 -7.99 -2.89
N LYS A 37 -17.56 -7.86 -4.22
CA LYS A 37 -17.02 -8.92 -5.07
C LYS A 37 -15.67 -9.44 -4.57
N ILE A 38 -14.80 -8.56 -4.08
CA ILE A 38 -13.48 -8.94 -3.57
C ILE A 38 -13.60 -9.73 -2.26
N ILE A 39 -14.58 -9.39 -1.41
CA ILE A 39 -14.87 -10.17 -0.19
C ILE A 39 -15.32 -11.58 -0.57
N ASP A 40 -16.18 -11.70 -1.58
CA ASP A 40 -16.70 -12.98 -2.04
C ASP A 40 -15.59 -13.83 -2.69
N GLU A 41 -14.69 -13.21 -3.47
CA GLU A 41 -13.49 -13.87 -4.01
C GLU A 41 -12.54 -14.34 -2.90
N MET A 42 -12.31 -13.54 -1.86
CA MET A 42 -11.50 -13.96 -0.71
C MET A 42 -12.14 -15.14 0.04
N LYS A 43 -13.47 -15.11 0.24
CA LYS A 43 -14.21 -16.22 0.85
C LYS A 43 -14.10 -17.50 0.04
N ALA A 44 -14.22 -17.40 -1.28
CA ALA A 44 -14.10 -18.55 -2.19
C ALA A 44 -12.68 -19.14 -2.21
N ALA A 45 -11.65 -18.31 -2.03
CA ALA A 45 -10.26 -18.75 -1.96
C ALA A 45 -9.88 -19.34 -0.58
N ALA A 46 -10.57 -18.92 0.49
CA ALA A 46 -10.29 -19.37 1.84
C ALA A 46 -10.69 -20.84 2.06
N LYS A 47 -10.09 -21.49 3.07
CA LYS A 47 -10.53 -22.80 3.52
C LYS A 47 -11.96 -22.71 4.08
N GLU A 48 -12.74 -23.78 3.97
CA GLU A 48 -14.18 -23.83 4.30
C GLU A 48 -14.52 -23.22 5.68
N ASP A 49 -13.71 -23.49 6.70
CA ASP A 49 -13.91 -22.99 8.07
C ASP A 49 -12.94 -21.87 8.50
N ALA A 50 -12.17 -21.31 7.57
CA ALA A 50 -11.22 -20.26 7.90
C ALA A 50 -11.95 -18.96 8.25
N PRO A 51 -11.79 -18.40 9.47
CA PRO A 51 -12.40 -17.12 9.80
C PRO A 51 -11.77 -16.00 8.97
N ILE A 52 -12.61 -15.07 8.53
CA ILE A 52 -12.23 -13.91 7.75
C ILE A 52 -12.64 -12.65 8.50
N TYR A 53 -11.65 -11.85 8.89
CA TYR A 53 -11.83 -10.60 9.62
C TYR A 53 -11.61 -9.43 8.68
N ILE A 54 -12.60 -8.55 8.52
CA ILE A 54 -12.54 -7.42 7.60
C ILE A 54 -12.99 -6.17 8.35
N VAL A 55 -12.19 -5.12 8.27
CA VAL A 55 -12.58 -3.78 8.72
C VAL A 55 -12.79 -2.87 7.52
N ARG A 56 -13.57 -1.82 7.72
CA ARG A 56 -13.89 -0.81 6.73
C ARG A 56 -12.74 0.19 6.56
N GLY A 57 -12.31 0.45 5.34
CA GLY A 57 -11.40 1.53 4.99
C GLY A 57 -12.09 2.80 4.52
N ASN A 58 -11.34 3.88 4.31
CA ASN A 58 -11.91 5.17 3.92
C ASN A 58 -12.47 5.19 2.49
N ASN A 59 -12.05 4.28 1.62
CA ASN A 59 -12.58 4.12 0.26
C ASN A 59 -13.77 3.15 0.19
N ASP A 60 -14.08 2.45 1.28
CA ASP A 60 -15.22 1.55 1.39
C ASP A 60 -16.48 2.34 1.77
N LYS A 61 -17.16 2.92 0.77
CA LYS A 61 -18.32 3.82 0.94
C LYS A 61 -19.61 3.08 1.31
N GLU A 62 -20.75 3.44 0.73
CA GLU A 62 -22.09 3.00 1.14
C GLU A 62 -22.25 1.47 1.08
N TRP A 63 -21.60 0.81 0.12
CA TRP A 63 -21.65 -0.65 -0.03
C TRP A 63 -21.12 -1.41 1.19
N ALA A 64 -20.24 -0.79 1.97
CA ALA A 64 -19.53 -1.39 3.10
C ALA A 64 -20.02 -0.88 4.46
N GLU A 65 -21.18 -0.23 4.54
CA GLU A 65 -21.72 0.27 5.82
C GLU A 65 -21.93 -0.80 6.88
N HIS A 66 -22.13 -2.05 6.46
CA HIS A 66 -22.24 -3.20 7.34
C HIS A 66 -20.89 -3.68 7.90
N LEU A 67 -19.75 -3.22 7.34
CA LEU A 67 -18.42 -3.57 7.82
C LEU A 67 -18.04 -2.69 9.02
N PRO A 68 -17.45 -3.28 10.07
CA PRO A 68 -17.05 -2.52 11.24
C PRO A 68 -15.81 -1.65 10.96
N HIS A 69 -15.72 -0.50 11.63
CA HIS A 69 -14.54 0.38 11.51
C HIS A 69 -13.28 -0.21 12.15
N HIS A 70 -13.45 -1.05 13.18
CA HIS A 70 -12.38 -1.79 13.82
C HIS A 70 -12.89 -3.16 14.27
N LEU A 71 -11.97 -4.10 14.51
CA LEU A 71 -12.28 -5.41 15.07
C LEU A 71 -11.33 -5.72 16.21
N GLU A 72 -11.89 -6.33 17.26
CA GLU A 72 -11.16 -6.89 18.38
C GLU A 72 -11.56 -8.35 18.54
N PHE A 73 -10.57 -9.24 18.59
CA PHE A 73 -10.82 -10.67 18.71
C PHE A 73 -9.59 -11.40 19.24
N THR A 74 -9.82 -12.62 19.74
CA THR A 74 -8.75 -13.54 20.14
C THR A 74 -8.64 -14.65 19.10
N LEU A 75 -7.42 -14.90 18.62
CA LEU A 75 -7.14 -16.00 17.70
C LEU A 75 -5.83 -16.69 18.11
N ALA A 76 -5.87 -18.01 18.25
CA ALA A 76 -4.74 -18.82 18.75
C ALA A 76 -4.13 -18.30 20.08
N GLY A 77 -4.98 -17.78 20.98
CA GLY A 77 -4.56 -17.25 22.28
C GLY A 77 -3.87 -15.88 22.25
N MET A 78 -3.88 -15.19 21.10
CA MET A 78 -3.39 -13.82 20.93
C MET A 78 -4.54 -12.86 20.73
N ASN A 79 -4.46 -11.69 21.35
CA ASN A 79 -5.47 -10.64 21.21
C ASN A 79 -5.11 -9.67 20.07
N PHE A 80 -6.04 -9.48 19.15
CA PHE A 80 -5.89 -8.66 17.96
C PHE A 80 -6.67 -7.35 18.07
N TYR A 81 -6.12 -6.30 17.46
CA TYR A 81 -6.83 -5.08 17.13
C TYR A 81 -6.59 -4.77 15.64
N VAL A 82 -7.65 -4.70 14.85
CA VAL A 82 -7.57 -4.40 13.42
C VAL A 82 -8.31 -3.10 13.15
N ILE A 83 -7.69 -2.17 12.42
CA ILE A 83 -8.28 -0.89 12.03
C ILE A 83 -7.64 -0.42 10.73
N HIS A 84 -8.36 0.30 9.88
CA HIS A 84 -7.75 0.76 8.63
C HIS A 84 -6.68 1.85 8.84
N ASN A 85 -7.01 2.91 9.58
CA ASN A 85 -6.14 4.06 9.77
C ASN A 85 -5.50 4.05 11.17
N LYS A 86 -4.18 3.93 11.24
CA LYS A 86 -3.41 3.94 12.51
C LYS A 86 -3.70 5.18 13.37
N LYS A 87 -4.07 6.32 12.77
CA LYS A 87 -4.36 7.57 13.50
C LYS A 87 -5.67 7.52 14.31
N GLU A 88 -6.52 6.55 14.02
CA GLU A 88 -7.82 6.36 14.69
C GLU A 88 -7.75 5.34 15.83
N LEU A 89 -6.55 4.81 16.12
CA LEU A 89 -6.35 3.91 17.24
C LEU A 89 -6.66 4.60 18.58
N PRO A 90 -7.27 3.88 19.53
CA PRO A 90 -7.43 4.38 20.89
C PRO A 90 -6.06 4.57 21.56
N SER A 91 -6.00 5.48 22.52
CA SER A 91 -4.78 5.74 23.30
C SER A 91 -4.37 4.57 24.18
N ASP A 92 -5.33 3.75 24.62
CA ASP A 92 -5.10 2.54 25.40
C ASP A 92 -5.50 1.31 24.58
N LEU A 93 -4.51 0.44 24.36
CA LEU A 93 -4.66 -0.83 23.66
C LEU A 93 -4.66 -2.02 24.62
N GLY A 94 -4.69 -1.82 25.94
CA GLY A 94 -4.80 -2.87 26.94
C GLY A 94 -3.86 -4.06 26.66
N ASP A 95 -4.44 -5.26 26.60
CA ASP A 95 -3.73 -6.53 26.41
C ASP A 95 -3.64 -6.98 24.93
N ARG A 96 -4.07 -6.17 23.95
CA ARG A 96 -3.97 -6.54 22.53
C ARG A 96 -2.50 -6.66 22.15
N GLN A 97 -2.11 -7.75 21.52
CA GLN A 97 -0.71 -8.06 21.20
C GLN A 97 -0.40 -7.85 19.72
N ILE A 98 -1.41 -7.94 18.86
CA ILE A 98 -1.25 -7.83 17.41
C ILE A 98 -2.13 -6.69 16.89
N ILE A 99 -1.51 -5.61 16.43
CA ILE A 99 -2.18 -4.45 15.84
C ILE A 99 -1.96 -4.48 14.34
N ILE A 100 -3.04 -4.55 13.56
CA ILE A 100 -2.99 -4.59 12.10
C ILE A 100 -3.69 -3.35 11.54
N PHE A 101 -3.02 -2.66 10.61
CA PHE A 101 -3.54 -1.46 9.97
C PHE A 101 -3.14 -1.30 8.50
N GLY A 102 -3.84 -0.45 7.77
CA GLY A 102 -3.69 -0.22 6.33
C GLY A 102 -3.39 1.25 5.99
N HIS A 103 -4.09 1.79 4.98
CA HIS A 103 -4.20 3.21 4.62
C HIS A 103 -2.97 3.84 3.96
N SER A 104 -1.77 3.50 4.43
CA SER A 104 -0.53 4.08 3.89
C SER A 104 -0.03 3.38 2.62
N HIS A 105 -0.56 2.18 2.34
CA HIS A 105 -0.12 1.23 1.31
C HIS A 105 1.34 0.74 1.46
N ARG A 106 2.07 1.21 2.49
CA ARG A 106 3.47 0.87 2.72
C ARG A 106 3.58 -0.22 3.77
N TYR A 107 4.26 -1.30 3.41
CA TYR A 107 4.62 -2.35 4.36
C TYR A 107 5.38 -1.76 5.55
N SER A 108 4.97 -2.14 6.76
CA SER A 108 5.64 -1.76 8.00
C SER A 108 5.47 -2.88 9.02
N GLU A 109 6.56 -3.34 9.61
CA GLU A 109 6.56 -4.29 10.71
C GLU A 109 7.38 -3.69 11.86
N GLU A 110 6.76 -3.51 13.03
CA GLU A 110 7.44 -3.03 14.22
C GLU A 110 7.03 -3.87 15.43
N LYS A 111 8.01 -4.32 16.22
CA LYS A 111 7.78 -4.93 17.53
C LYS A 111 8.14 -3.90 18.59
N LYS A 112 7.13 -3.42 19.31
CA LYS A 112 7.29 -2.40 20.34
C LYS A 112 6.45 -2.77 21.55
N ASP A 113 7.06 -2.69 22.75
CA ASP A 113 6.40 -2.98 24.03
C ASP A 113 5.72 -4.37 24.07
N GLY A 114 6.36 -5.38 23.47
CA GLY A 114 5.83 -6.75 23.38
C GLY A 114 4.68 -6.95 22.40
N ARG A 115 4.34 -5.92 21.61
CA ARG A 115 3.23 -5.90 20.65
C ARG A 115 3.74 -5.80 19.22
N LEU A 116 3.08 -6.50 18.30
CA LEU A 116 3.28 -6.36 16.87
C LEU A 116 2.44 -5.20 16.35
N TRP A 117 3.06 -4.35 15.54
CA TRP A 117 2.42 -3.33 14.73
C TRP A 117 2.69 -3.65 13.27
N LEU A 118 1.66 -4.02 12.54
CA LEU A 118 1.79 -4.52 11.17
C LEU A 118 0.92 -3.72 10.21
N ASN A 119 1.55 -3.17 9.18
CA ASN A 119 0.91 -2.78 7.94
C ASN A 119 1.35 -3.76 6.85
N PRO A 120 0.44 -4.55 6.24
CA PRO A 120 0.81 -5.51 5.20
C PRO A 120 1.16 -4.82 3.86
N GLY A 121 0.97 -3.51 3.76
CA GLY A 121 1.07 -2.74 2.52
C GLY A 121 -0.18 -2.90 1.66
N SER A 122 -0.01 -2.88 0.34
CA SER A 122 -1.10 -2.91 -0.63
C SER A 122 -0.93 -4.07 -1.60
N CYS A 123 -1.84 -5.04 -1.56
CA CYS A 123 -1.82 -6.20 -2.48
C CYS A 123 -2.73 -6.03 -3.71
N GLY A 124 -3.37 -4.85 -3.84
CA GLY A 124 -4.33 -4.54 -4.89
C GLY A 124 -3.74 -3.93 -6.16
N LYS A 125 -4.42 -2.89 -6.66
CA LYS A 125 -3.89 -2.04 -7.72
C LYS A 125 -2.64 -1.33 -7.22
N ARG A 126 -1.58 -1.35 -8.04
CA ARG A 126 -0.34 -0.66 -7.71
C ARG A 126 -0.59 0.84 -7.60
N ARG A 127 -0.06 1.45 -6.54
CA ARG A 127 -0.14 2.89 -6.32
C ARG A 127 1.27 3.45 -6.33
N PHE A 128 1.57 4.29 -7.32
CA PHE A 128 2.90 4.88 -7.51
C PHE A 128 4.00 3.83 -7.73
N ASP A 129 5.13 4.00 -7.06
CA ASP A 129 6.33 3.15 -7.06
C ASP A 129 6.25 1.97 -6.06
N GLN A 130 5.21 1.93 -5.23
CA GLN A 130 5.16 1.03 -4.07
C GLN A 130 5.10 -0.44 -4.47
N ASP A 131 5.75 -1.25 -3.63
CA ASP A 131 5.74 -2.71 -3.73
C ASP A 131 4.32 -3.23 -3.54
N ILE A 132 4.00 -4.32 -4.23
CA ILE A 132 2.75 -5.04 -4.04
C ILE A 132 3.00 -6.10 -2.97
N THR A 133 2.49 -5.85 -1.78
CA THR A 133 2.81 -6.68 -0.62
C THR A 133 1.59 -7.17 0.11
N LEU A 134 1.75 -8.33 0.75
CA LEU A 134 0.91 -8.78 1.85
C LEU A 134 1.81 -9.46 2.89
N ALA A 135 1.22 -9.96 3.97
CA ALA A 135 1.97 -10.67 5.00
C ALA A 135 1.32 -12.00 5.36
N VAL A 136 2.15 -12.96 5.77
CA VAL A 136 1.71 -14.17 6.48
C VAL A 136 2.16 -14.07 7.92
N LEU A 137 1.20 -13.94 8.84
CA LEU A 137 1.44 -14.00 10.28
C LEU A 137 1.36 -15.46 10.73
N ARG A 138 2.40 -15.93 11.44
CA ARG A 138 2.45 -17.26 12.03
C ARG A 138 2.40 -17.14 13.54
N ILE A 139 1.52 -17.91 14.16
CA ILE A 139 1.39 -18.02 15.62
C ILE A 139 1.70 -19.44 16.04
N GLU A 140 2.64 -19.56 16.98
CA GLU A 140 3.09 -20.81 17.58
C GLU A 140 3.14 -20.63 19.11
N GLY A 141 2.12 -21.17 19.80
CA GLY A 141 1.95 -20.97 21.24
C GLY A 141 1.80 -19.49 21.59
N LYS A 142 2.73 -18.97 22.40
CA LYS A 142 2.78 -17.55 22.81
C LYS A 142 3.74 -16.71 21.96
N THR A 143 4.17 -17.20 20.81
CA THR A 143 5.11 -16.49 19.93
C THR A 143 4.49 -16.26 18.56
N PHE A 144 4.99 -15.24 17.86
CA PHE A 144 4.57 -14.93 16.50
C PHE A 144 5.76 -14.49 15.63
N SER A 145 5.63 -14.75 14.33
CA SER A 145 6.53 -14.27 13.29
C SER A 145 5.73 -13.78 12.09
N VAL A 146 6.29 -12.80 11.37
CA VAL A 146 5.68 -12.25 10.16
C VAL A 146 6.59 -12.56 8.99
N GLU A 147 6.00 -13.03 7.91
CA GLU A 147 6.66 -13.21 6.62
C GLU A 147 6.07 -12.17 5.67
N ARG A 148 6.91 -11.22 5.23
CA ARG A 148 6.55 -10.30 4.13
C ARG A 148 6.53 -11.09 2.82
N ILE A 149 5.45 -10.93 2.08
CA ILE A 149 5.33 -11.48 0.73
C ILE A 149 5.33 -10.32 -0.25
N ASP A 150 6.29 -10.32 -1.16
CA ASP A 150 6.34 -9.44 -2.32
C ASP A 150 5.74 -10.16 -3.52
N ILE A 151 4.67 -9.61 -4.08
CA ILE A 151 4.09 -10.11 -5.33
C ILE A 151 4.88 -9.50 -6.48
N GLU A 152 5.49 -10.36 -7.28
CA GLU A 152 6.14 -9.94 -8.52
C GLU A 152 5.14 -9.19 -9.38
N HIS A 153 5.56 -8.03 -9.82
CA HIS A 153 4.84 -7.22 -10.77
C HIS A 153 5.85 -6.74 -11.78
N GLU A 154 5.39 -6.45 -13.00
CA GLU A 154 6.20 -5.67 -13.91
C GLU A 154 6.53 -4.35 -13.20
N THR A 155 7.72 -4.29 -12.61
CA THR A 155 8.36 -3.01 -12.38
C THR A 155 8.28 -2.34 -13.73
N SER A 156 7.70 -1.14 -13.80
CA SER A 156 8.06 -0.23 -14.88
C SER A 156 9.57 -0.28 -14.90
N ARG A 157 10.17 -0.98 -15.90
CA ARG A 157 11.62 -1.25 -15.97
C ARG A 157 12.28 -0.01 -15.42
N ARG A 158 13.05 -0.09 -14.33
CA ARG A 158 13.79 1.07 -13.80
C ARG A 158 14.53 1.65 -14.99
N LYS A 159 13.97 2.69 -15.62
CA LYS A 159 14.63 3.33 -16.75
C LYS A 159 15.81 3.99 -16.10
N ALA A 160 16.99 3.77 -16.68
CA ALA A 160 18.23 4.29 -16.10
C ALA A 160 18.01 5.75 -15.69
N PRO A 161 18.43 6.16 -14.47
CA PRO A 161 18.26 7.52 -14.02
C PRO A 161 18.76 8.47 -15.11
N VAL A 162 17.97 9.50 -15.41
CA VAL A 162 18.33 10.53 -16.40
C VAL A 162 19.72 11.02 -16.01
N ARG A 163 20.68 10.93 -16.94
CA ARG A 163 22.06 11.36 -16.68
C ARG A 163 22.03 12.82 -16.25
N GLU A 164 22.94 13.22 -15.37
CA GLU A 164 22.95 14.56 -14.77
C GLU A 164 22.93 15.68 -15.83
N GLY A 165 23.62 15.47 -16.96
CA GLY A 165 23.61 16.39 -18.12
C GLY A 165 22.30 16.43 -18.93
N ASP A 166 21.39 15.47 -18.75
CA ASP A 166 20.13 15.34 -19.48
C ASP A 166 18.90 15.80 -18.67
N LEU A 167 19.08 16.14 -17.38
CA LEU A 167 17.99 16.52 -16.48
C LEU A 167 17.27 17.79 -16.92
N LEU A 168 18.01 18.85 -17.24
CA LEU A 168 17.43 20.14 -17.60
C LEU A 168 16.65 20.08 -18.93
N PRO A 169 17.15 19.43 -20.01
CA PRO A 169 16.36 19.14 -21.20
C PRO A 169 15.10 18.31 -20.90
N ALA A 170 15.20 17.30 -20.04
CA ALA A 170 14.07 16.45 -19.67
C ALA A 170 12.97 17.24 -18.94
N ILE A 171 13.34 18.06 -17.95
CA ILE A 171 12.39 18.91 -17.20
C ILE A 171 11.66 19.88 -18.13
N ARG A 172 12.38 20.55 -19.05
CA ARG A 172 11.75 21.43 -20.05
C ARG A 172 10.77 20.68 -20.94
N GLY A 173 11.13 19.47 -21.35
CA GLY A 173 10.29 18.62 -22.18
C GLY A 173 9.01 18.15 -21.47
N ILE A 174 9.09 17.89 -20.17
CA ILE A 174 7.95 17.53 -19.32
C ILE A 174 7.01 18.72 -19.18
N LEU A 175 7.52 19.89 -18.78
CA LEU A 175 6.72 21.10 -18.59
C LEU A 175 5.94 21.49 -19.85
N LYS A 176 6.59 21.45 -21.03
CA LYS A 176 5.95 21.75 -22.31
C LYS A 176 4.78 20.81 -22.64
N ARG A 177 4.85 19.55 -22.23
CA ARG A 177 3.79 18.56 -22.46
C ARG A 177 2.67 18.67 -21.45
N MET A 178 3.02 18.97 -20.20
CA MET A 178 2.06 19.28 -19.14
C MET A 178 1.25 20.55 -19.49
N ASP A 179 1.88 21.61 -19.98
CA ASP A 179 1.20 22.84 -20.43
C ASP A 179 0.25 22.58 -21.63
N LYS A 180 0.44 21.47 -22.35
CA LYS A 180 -0.46 20.99 -23.41
C LYS A 180 -1.59 20.08 -22.90
N GLY A 181 -1.67 19.85 -21.59
CA GLY A 181 -2.68 18.99 -20.97
C GLY A 181 -2.43 17.48 -21.14
N GLN A 182 -1.20 17.05 -21.45
CA GLN A 182 -0.89 15.62 -21.48
C GLN A 182 -0.84 15.03 -20.06
N GLN A 183 -1.39 13.84 -19.89
CA GLN A 183 -1.35 13.09 -18.62
C GLN A 183 0.05 12.54 -18.33
N VAL A 184 0.38 12.37 -17.04
CA VAL A 184 1.69 11.92 -16.56
C VAL A 184 2.14 10.62 -17.23
N GLU A 185 1.23 9.64 -17.35
CA GLU A 185 1.50 8.35 -18.00
C GLU A 185 1.89 8.53 -19.47
N GLN A 186 1.19 9.41 -20.18
CA GLN A 186 1.46 9.71 -21.60
C GLN A 186 2.82 10.40 -21.76
N ILE A 187 3.13 11.37 -20.90
CA ILE A 187 4.42 12.10 -20.93
C ILE A 187 5.58 11.14 -20.68
N ALA A 188 5.47 10.27 -19.67
CA ALA A 188 6.50 9.30 -19.32
C ALA A 188 6.73 8.28 -20.45
N SER A 189 5.66 7.85 -21.11
CA SER A 189 5.72 6.97 -22.28
C SER A 189 6.41 7.66 -23.47
N ASP A 190 5.90 8.82 -23.89
CA ASP A 190 6.38 9.58 -25.07
C ASP A 190 7.86 9.94 -24.96
N MET A 191 8.27 10.38 -23.77
CA MET A 191 9.64 10.83 -23.51
C MET A 191 10.58 9.68 -23.14
N LYS A 192 10.05 8.45 -23.04
CA LYS A 192 10.76 7.30 -22.50
C LYS A 192 11.43 7.61 -21.15
N LEU A 193 10.75 8.40 -20.31
CA LEU A 193 11.21 8.76 -18.97
C LEU A 193 10.60 7.84 -17.93
N ASP A 194 11.20 7.85 -16.75
CA ASP A 194 10.62 7.25 -15.57
C ASP A 194 9.37 8.05 -15.14
N GLN A 195 8.28 7.36 -14.82
CA GLN A 195 7.00 8.01 -14.51
C GLN A 195 7.05 8.79 -13.20
N GLU A 196 7.79 8.29 -12.20
CA GLU A 196 7.96 8.95 -10.91
C GLU A 196 8.73 10.26 -11.08
N PHE A 197 9.77 10.26 -11.91
CA PHE A 197 10.47 11.50 -12.28
C PHE A 197 9.51 12.52 -12.89
N VAL A 198 8.67 12.11 -13.86
CA VAL A 198 7.67 13.00 -14.48
C VAL A 198 6.65 13.51 -13.45
N GLU A 199 6.13 12.63 -12.61
CA GLU A 199 5.18 12.97 -11.56
C GLU A 199 5.76 13.98 -10.56
N GLN A 200 7.03 13.78 -10.16
CA GLN A 200 7.74 14.69 -9.27
C GLN A 200 7.87 16.10 -9.88
N ILE A 201 8.21 16.19 -11.17
CA ILE A 201 8.25 17.48 -11.89
C ILE A 201 6.86 18.14 -11.91
N CYS A 202 5.83 17.38 -12.28
CA CYS A 202 4.46 17.88 -12.34
C CYS A 202 3.98 18.37 -10.96
N ARG A 203 4.27 17.63 -9.89
CA ARG A 203 3.94 18.01 -8.51
C ARG A 203 4.63 19.33 -8.11
N ILE A 204 5.91 19.50 -8.44
CA ILE A 204 6.63 20.75 -8.16
C ILE A 204 6.00 21.91 -8.93
N LYS A 205 5.65 21.72 -10.21
CA LYS A 205 4.99 22.75 -11.03
C LYS A 205 3.61 23.16 -10.49
N VAL A 206 2.82 22.20 -10.03
CA VAL A 206 1.49 22.46 -9.43
C VAL A 206 1.62 23.20 -8.10
N THR A 207 2.56 22.80 -7.25
CA THR A 207 2.77 23.42 -5.93
C THR A 207 3.47 24.76 -6.00
N HIS A 208 4.20 25.05 -7.09
CA HIS A 208 4.92 26.31 -7.30
C HIS A 208 4.60 26.87 -8.70
N PRO A 209 3.41 27.47 -8.91
CA PRO A 209 3.07 28.10 -10.17
C PRO A 209 4.11 29.14 -10.59
N GLY A 210 4.55 29.09 -11.86
CA GLY A 210 5.60 29.98 -12.39
C GLY A 210 7.05 29.52 -12.19
N VAL A 211 7.29 28.38 -11.52
CA VAL A 211 8.64 27.82 -11.38
C VAL A 211 9.26 27.51 -12.75
N THR A 212 10.54 27.86 -12.92
CA THR A 212 11.31 27.60 -14.13
C THR A 212 11.93 26.20 -14.11
N ALA A 213 12.36 25.68 -15.27
CA ALA A 213 13.03 24.38 -15.31
C ALA A 213 14.29 24.30 -14.41
N HIS A 214 15.04 25.40 -14.30
CA HIS A 214 16.17 25.50 -13.36
C HIS A 214 15.68 25.50 -11.91
N GLY A 215 14.65 26.27 -11.57
CA GLY A 215 14.09 26.26 -10.22
C GLY A 215 13.49 24.92 -9.79
N ILE A 216 13.04 24.09 -10.74
CA ILE A 216 12.66 22.70 -10.46
C ILE A 216 13.91 21.85 -10.22
N LEU A 217 14.95 21.99 -11.05
CA LEU A 217 16.21 21.27 -10.90
C LEU A 217 16.84 21.53 -9.52
N ASP A 218 16.94 22.80 -9.11
CA ASP A 218 17.46 23.18 -7.78
C ASP A 218 16.66 22.51 -6.65
N LYS A 219 15.32 22.49 -6.77
CA LYS A 219 14.44 21.81 -5.80
C LYS A 219 14.60 20.29 -5.80
N LEU A 220 14.99 19.66 -6.90
CA LEU A 220 15.28 18.22 -6.94
C LEU A 220 16.61 17.91 -6.24
N GLU A 221 17.62 18.77 -6.42
CA GLU A 221 18.93 18.63 -5.79
C GLU A 221 18.87 18.81 -4.27
N VAL A 222 18.06 19.77 -3.80
CA VAL A 222 17.80 19.98 -2.36
C VAL A 222 17.10 18.76 -1.75
N ASN A 223 16.10 18.19 -2.43
CA ASN A 223 15.40 16.99 -1.95
C ASN A 223 16.30 15.74 -1.92
N ARG A 224 17.37 15.68 -2.73
CA ARG A 224 18.37 14.58 -2.70
C ARG A 224 19.42 14.75 -1.61
N THR A 225 19.72 15.98 -1.20
CA THR A 225 20.82 16.28 -0.26
C THR A 225 20.39 16.42 1.20
N GLY A 226 19.08 16.34 1.49
CA GLY A 226 18.57 16.13 2.85
C GLY A 226 19.04 17.17 3.87
N ARG A 227 19.14 18.44 3.48
CA ARG A 227 19.36 19.57 4.39
C ARG A 227 18.11 20.43 4.49
#